data_AF-A0A5J4S2J4-F1
#
_entry.id   AF-A0A5J4S2J4-F1
#
_cell.length_a   1.000
_cell.length_b   1.000
_cell.length_c   1.000
_cell.angle_alpha   90.00
_cell.angle_beta   90.00
_cell.angle_gamma   90.00
#
_symmetry.space_group_name_H-M   'P 1'
#
loop_
_entity.id
_entity.type
_entity.pdbx_description
1 polymer ?
#
loop_
_entity_poly.entity_id
_entity_poly.type
_entity_poly.pdbx_seq_one_letter_code
_entity_poly.pdbx_strand_id
1 'polypeptide(L)' 'DEVRIHRGLKTVAEVKLNAVLDTEIQNEYMREFFGQGQLFYFYKRKNLPSIQNGSPGSVSVSMEKNTYIPPIPQKELDR' A
#
# COMPACT_ATOMS: atom_id res chain seq x y z
N ASP A 1 -14.07 -10.59 -4.99
CA ASP A 1 -15.28 -10.08 -4.34
C ASP A 1 -15.53 -10.61 -2.92
N GLU A 2 -15.04 -11.79 -2.53
CA GLU A 2 -15.32 -12.39 -1.20
C GLU A 2 -15.06 -11.44 -0.01
N VAL A 3 -13.93 -10.75 -0.01
CA VAL A 3 -13.58 -9.77 1.05
C VAL A 3 -14.66 -8.68 1.15
N ARG A 4 -15.08 -8.11 0.02
CA ARG A 4 -16.12 -7.06 -0.03
C ARG A 4 -17.46 -7.56 0.48
N ILE A 5 -17.87 -8.78 0.09
CA ILE A 5 -19.12 -9.40 0.53
C ILE A 5 -19.12 -9.59 2.06
N HIS A 6 -18.02 -10.08 2.63
CA HIS A 6 -17.86 -10.22 4.09
C HIS A 6 -17.80 -8.87 4.85
N ARG A 7 -17.71 -7.74 4.13
CA ARG A 7 -17.74 -6.38 4.68
C ARG A 7 -19.03 -5.63 4.36
N GLY A 8 -20.03 -6.30 3.75
CA GLY A 8 -21.29 -5.68 3.36
C GLY A 8 -21.15 -4.64 2.23
N LEU A 9 -20.07 -4.70 1.46
CA LEU A 9 -19.81 -3.81 0.33
C LEU A 9 -20.37 -4.42 -0.95
N LYS A 10 -20.83 -3.55 -1.86
CA LYS A 10 -21.27 -3.96 -3.20
C LYS A 10 -20.14 -4.67 -3.95
N THR A 11 -20.50 -5.64 -4.78
CA THR A 11 -19.54 -6.36 -5.63
C THR A 11 -18.94 -5.43 -6.70
N VAL A 12 -17.78 -5.79 -7.24
CA VAL A 12 -17.13 -4.99 -8.31
C VAL A 12 -18.06 -4.80 -9.51
N ALA A 13 -18.86 -5.82 -9.85
CA ALA A 13 -19.84 -5.77 -10.94
C ALA A 13 -20.98 -4.76 -10.68
N GLU A 14 -21.48 -4.69 -9.45
CA GLU A 14 -22.59 -3.80 -9.06
C GLU A 14 -22.20 -2.32 -9.02
N VAL A 15 -20.93 -2.03 -8.72
CA VAL A 15 -20.44 -0.64 -8.68
C VAL A 15 -20.20 -0.09 -10.10
N LYS A 16 -20.34 -0.91 -11.16
CA LYS A 16 -20.01 -0.57 -12.56
C LYS A 16 -18.68 0.16 -12.66
N LEU A 17 -17.72 -0.28 -11.85
CA LEU A 17 -16.53 0.49 -11.62
C LEU A 17 -15.59 0.30 -12.82
N ASN A 18 -15.67 1.22 -13.77
CA ASN A 18 -14.67 1.39 -14.83
C ASN A 18 -13.33 1.91 -14.28
N ALA A 19 -13.19 2.06 -12.96
CA ALA A 19 -11.92 2.38 -12.34
C ALA A 19 -10.94 1.23 -12.59
N VAL A 20 -9.67 1.58 -12.79
CA VAL A 20 -8.58 0.61 -12.97
C VAL A 20 -8.61 -0.34 -11.78
N LEU A 21 -8.94 -1.62 -12.03
CA LEU A 21 -9.08 -2.69 -11.03
C LEU A 21 -7.96 -2.67 -9.97
N ASP A 22 -6.74 -2.31 -10.38
CA ASP A 22 -5.59 -2.11 -9.49
C ASP A 22 -5.80 -1.10 -8.37
N THR A 23 -6.52 0.00 -8.64
CA THR A 23 -6.82 1.05 -7.65
C THR A 23 -7.75 0.53 -6.58
N GLU A 24 -8.77 -0.26 -6.97
CA GLU A 24 -9.68 -0.88 -6.01
C GLU A 24 -9.02 -1.97 -5.19
N ILE A 25 -8.19 -2.81 -5.84
CA ILE A 25 -7.40 -3.80 -5.13
C ILE A 25 -6.51 -3.11 -4.09
N GLN A 26 -5.88 -2.00 -4.46
CA GLN A 26 -5.07 -1.22 -3.53
C GLN A 26 -5.92 -0.65 -2.37
N ASN A 27 -7.07 -0.05 -2.65
CA ASN A 27 -7.95 0.51 -1.62
C ASN A 27 -8.45 -0.56 -0.65
N GLU A 28 -8.87 -1.73 -1.16
CA GLU A 28 -9.32 -2.84 -0.33
C GLU A 28 -8.18 -3.40 0.53
N TYR A 29 -6.99 -3.56 -0.07
CA TYR A 29 -5.78 -3.99 0.64
C TYR A 29 -5.43 -3.02 1.78
N MET A 30 -5.54 -1.71 1.54
CA MET A 30 -5.30 -0.71 2.58
C MET A 30 -6.29 -0.82 3.73
N ARG A 31 -7.58 -1.05 3.46
CA ARG A 31 -8.62 -1.14 4.49
C ARG A 31 -8.49 -2.40 5.35
N GLU A 32 -8.10 -3.52 4.75
CA GLU A 32 -8.00 -4.80 5.47
C GLU A 32 -6.69 -4.97 6.27
N PHE A 33 -5.59 -4.41 5.77
CA PHE A 33 -4.26 -4.63 6.38
C PHE A 33 -3.68 -3.39 7.06
N PHE A 34 -4.52 -2.37 7.32
CA PHE A 34 -4.10 -1.18 8.05
C PHE A 34 -3.54 -1.56 9.43
N GLY A 35 -2.37 -1.04 9.78
CA GLY A 35 -1.71 -1.31 11.06
C GLY A 35 -1.05 -2.71 11.19
N GLN A 36 -1.14 -3.58 10.18
CA GLN A 36 -0.57 -4.94 10.23
C GLN A 36 0.85 -5.06 9.64
N GLY A 37 1.45 -3.93 9.22
CA GLY A 37 2.81 -3.90 8.64
C GLY A 37 2.91 -4.39 7.18
N GLN A 38 1.80 -4.81 6.56
CA GLN A 38 1.81 -5.36 5.20
C GLN A 38 1.86 -4.29 4.10
N LEU A 39 1.32 -3.09 4.38
CA LEU A 39 1.22 -2.00 3.42
C LEU A 39 2.56 -1.64 2.79
N PHE A 40 3.63 -1.54 3.59
CA PHE A 40 4.97 -1.24 3.11
C PHE A 40 5.43 -2.20 1.99
N TYR A 41 5.22 -3.50 2.20
CA TYR A 41 5.65 -4.53 1.25
C TYR A 41 4.80 -4.54 -0.03
N PHE A 42 3.51 -4.21 0.08
CA PHE A 42 2.63 -4.03 -1.07
C PHE A 42 3.14 -2.92 -2.01
N TYR A 43 3.45 -1.74 -1.45
CA TYR A 43 3.97 -0.61 -2.21
C TYR A 43 5.34 -0.92 -2.83
N LYS A 44 6.22 -1.59 -2.08
CA LYS A 44 7.56 -2.02 -2.54
C LYS A 44 7.48 -2.98 -3.73
N ARG A 45 6.64 -4.03 -3.66
CA ARG A 45 6.51 -5.04 -4.73
C ARG A 45 5.97 -4.43 -6.03
N LYS A 46 5.04 -3.46 -5.93
CA LYS A 46 4.48 -2.76 -7.09
C LYS A 46 5.34 -1.58 -7.56
N ASN A 47 6.49 -1.31 -6.91
CA ASN A 47 7.39 -0.19 -7.19
C ASN A 47 6.65 1.15 -7.29
N LEU A 48 5.74 1.41 -6.35
CA LEU A 48 4.92 2.61 -6.39
C LEU A 48 5.75 3.85 -6.00
N PRO A 49 5.61 4.98 -6.73
CA PRO A 49 6.47 6.15 -6.56
C PRO A 49 6.12 6.97 -5.30
N SER A 50 5.01 6.65 -4.64
CA SER A 50 4.61 7.31 -3.41
C SER A 50 3.76 6.41 -2.54
N ILE A 51 3.80 6.66 -1.24
CA ILE A 51 2.95 6.03 -0.22
C ILE A 51 2.17 7.11 0.52
N GLN A 52 0.99 6.77 1.03
CA GLN A 52 0.21 7.70 1.85
C GLN A 52 0.96 8.01 3.15
N ASN A 53 1.00 9.28 3.53
CA ASN A 53 1.65 9.68 4.78
C ASN A 53 0.66 9.50 5.94
N GLY A 54 1.14 8.93 7.05
CA GLY A 54 0.37 8.79 8.29
C GLY A 54 0.41 10.01 9.21
N SER A 55 1.20 11.04 8.88
CA SER A 55 1.39 12.26 9.68
C SER A 55 0.61 13.45 9.11
N PRO A 56 0.00 14.30 9.96
CA PRO A 56 -0.65 15.53 9.51
C PRO A 56 0.40 16.51 8.92
N GLY A 57 0.25 16.86 7.64
CA GLY A 57 1.08 17.90 7.00
C GLY A 57 1.54 17.59 5.57
N SER A 58 1.56 16.32 5.16
CA SER A 58 1.77 15.95 3.75
C SER A 58 0.85 14.80 3.39
N VAL A 59 0.34 14.78 2.16
CA VAL A 59 -0.60 13.74 1.71
C VAL A 59 0.14 12.43 1.43
N SER A 60 1.37 12.50 0.93
CA SER A 60 2.17 11.34 0.55
C SER A 60 3.66 11.54 0.81
N VAL A 61 4.38 10.42 0.90
CA VAL A 61 5.85 10.36 0.94
C VAL A 61 6.32 9.82 -0.41
N SER A 62 7.27 10.51 -1.04
CA SER A 62 7.90 10.05 -2.27
C SER A 62 8.79 8.84 -1.98
N MET A 63 8.68 7.81 -2.81
CA MET A 63 9.43 6.56 -2.65
C MET A 63 10.11 6.18 -3.96
N GLU A 64 11.44 6.20 -3.96
CA GLU A 64 12.25 5.62 -5.02
C GLU A 64 12.67 4.20 -4.65
N LYS A 65 13.19 3.44 -5.63
CA LYS A 65 13.68 2.08 -5.42
C LYS A 65 14.66 1.98 -4.24
N ASN A 66 15.56 2.96 -4.11
CA ASN A 66 16.54 3.00 -3.04
C ASN A 66 15.91 3.37 -1.68
N THR A 67 14.85 4.18 -1.68
CA THR A 67 14.11 4.56 -0.46
C THR A 67 13.39 3.36 0.17
N TYR A 68 13.02 2.34 -0.61
CA TYR A 68 12.44 1.09 -0.10
C TYR A 68 13.46 0.13 0.53
N ILE A 69 14.75 0.47 0.52
CA ILE A 69 15.84 -0.36 1.05
C ILE A 69 16.36 0.32 2.32
N PRO A 70 16.07 -0.25 3.50
CA PRO A 70 16.67 0.23 4.75
C PRO A 70 18.21 0.20 4.65
N PRO A 71 18.91 1.21 5.18
CA PRO A 71 20.36 1.23 5.19
C PRO A 71 20.91 0.06 6.02
N ILE A 72 22.06 -0.46 5.60
CA ILE A 72 22.79 -1.46 6.37
C ILE A 72 23.32 -0.79 7.65
N PRO A 73 23.17 -1.41 8.85
CA PRO A 73 23.72 -0.86 10.08
C PRO A 73 25.24 -0.66 10.01
N GLN A 74 25.75 0.46 10.54
CA GLN A 74 27.18 0.81 10.48
C GLN A 74 28.10 -0.28 11.07
N LYS A 75 27.66 -0.93 12.15
CA LYS A 75 28.39 -2.04 12.79
C LYS A 75 28.65 -3.22 11.84
N GLU A 76 27.77 -3.46 10.86
CA GLU A 76 27.93 -4.52 9.85
C GLU A 76 28.92 -4.11 8.73
N LEU A 77 29.22 -2.80 8.61
CA LEU A 77 30.16 -2.24 7.63
C LEU A 77 31.59 -2.14 8.19
N ASP A 78 31.74 -1.81 9.48
CA ASP A 78 33.03 -1.56 10.15
C ASP A 78 33.80 -2.85 10.53
N ARG A 79 33.70 -3.90 9.70
CA ARG A 79 34.32 -5.21 9.94
C ARG A 79 35.84 -5.22 9.84
#